data_AF-A0AAV5VBH4-F1
#
_entry.id   AF-A0AAV5VBH4-F1
#
_cell.length_a   1.000
_cell.length_b   1.000
_cell.length_c   1.000
_cell.angle_alpha   90.00
_cell.angle_beta   90.00
_cell.angle_gamma   90.00
#
_symmetry.space_group_name_H-M   'P 1'
#
loop_
_entity.id
_entity.type
_entity.pdbx_description
1 polymer ?
#
loop_
_entity_poly.entity_id
_entity_poly.type
_entity_poly.pdbx_seq_one_letter_code
_entity_poly.pdbx_strand_id
1 'polypeptide(L)'
;PSVEGASNSYAGEEMFTIPPMSEPILPVESASISYSVENTPSPAPSCLSPQSAAEKKTRCYKLKRDEEREDPTYRKNRDKNNDAVKRTRQKKKEEEEEAKRKEKEEKELLISTMQKLMEMHEWSNIVAQFQSRGQFLPPNCSLPPGFGVMNEAQTILYEGMQNNLEGLFVRLSNGQ
;
A
#
# COMPACT_ATOMS: atom_id res chain seq x y z
N PRO A 1 2.29 -14.86 -60.53
CA PRO A 1 2.58 -14.82 -59.08
C PRO A 1 1.37 -15.33 -58.29
N SER A 2 1.38 -16.62 -57.98
CA SER A 2 0.33 -17.32 -57.24
C SER A 2 0.50 -17.04 -55.75
N VAL A 3 -0.57 -16.62 -55.07
CA VAL A 3 -0.58 -16.35 -53.63
C VAL A 3 -1.20 -17.56 -52.96
N GLU A 4 -0.38 -18.37 -52.31
CA GLU A 4 -0.80 -19.55 -51.56
C GLU A 4 -1.50 -19.13 -50.25
N GLY A 5 -2.67 -19.71 -50.02
CA GLY A 5 -3.50 -19.48 -48.86
C GLY A 5 -3.00 -20.24 -47.63
N ALA A 6 -2.81 -19.51 -46.52
CA ALA A 6 -2.57 -20.09 -45.21
C ALA A 6 -3.91 -20.39 -44.54
N SER A 7 -4.28 -21.66 -44.49
CA SER A 7 -5.38 -22.20 -43.68
C SER A 7 -4.92 -22.39 -42.24
N ASN A 8 -5.37 -21.52 -41.34
CA ASN A 8 -5.20 -21.68 -39.89
C ASN A 8 -6.28 -22.63 -39.35
N SER A 9 -5.87 -23.84 -38.97
CA SER A 9 -6.68 -24.78 -38.21
C SER A 9 -6.73 -24.35 -36.74
N TYR A 10 -7.91 -23.94 -36.28
CA TYR A 10 -8.22 -23.64 -34.89
C TYR A 10 -8.39 -24.95 -34.13
N ALA A 11 -7.48 -25.25 -33.20
CA ALA A 11 -7.53 -26.41 -32.33
C ALA A 11 -7.72 -25.95 -30.88
N GLY A 12 -8.70 -26.54 -30.19
CA GLY A 12 -8.78 -26.58 -28.73
C GLY A 12 -9.79 -25.63 -28.10
N GLU A 13 -11.06 -26.05 -28.05
CA GLU A 13 -11.97 -25.59 -27.01
C GLU A 13 -11.55 -26.22 -25.68
N GLU A 14 -10.70 -25.53 -24.91
CA GLU A 14 -10.48 -25.89 -23.51
C GLU A 14 -11.67 -25.40 -22.69
N MET A 15 -12.47 -26.35 -22.18
CA MET A 15 -13.56 -26.08 -21.26
C MET A 15 -12.98 -25.59 -19.92
N PHE A 16 -12.98 -24.28 -19.71
CA PHE A 16 -12.68 -23.66 -18.42
C PHE A 16 -13.76 -24.05 -17.40
N THR A 17 -13.42 -25.00 -16.53
CA THR A 17 -14.26 -25.36 -15.39
C THR A 17 -14.02 -24.34 -14.28
N ILE A 18 -15.02 -23.50 -13.99
CA ILE A 18 -14.95 -22.47 -12.94
C ILE A 18 -15.04 -23.17 -11.58
N PRO A 19 -14.06 -23.00 -10.67
CA PRO A 19 -14.14 -23.56 -9.33
C PRO A 19 -15.28 -22.91 -8.52
N PRO A 20 -15.97 -23.67 -7.67
CA PRO A 20 -17.01 -23.12 -6.80
C PRO A 20 -16.39 -22.14 -5.78
N MET A 21 -16.91 -20.92 -5.75
CA MET A 21 -16.52 -19.90 -4.77
C MET A 21 -17.01 -20.33 -3.38
N SER A 22 -16.06 -20.48 -2.46
CA SER A 22 -16.30 -20.76 -1.05
C SER A 22 -17.01 -19.59 -0.34
N GLU A 23 -17.70 -19.98 0.72
CA GLU A 23 -18.73 -19.32 1.53
C GLU A 23 -18.47 -17.88 2.05
N PRO A 24 -19.55 -17.15 2.41
CA PRO A 24 -19.49 -15.78 2.91
C PRO A 24 -18.88 -15.70 4.33
N ILE A 25 -17.84 -14.87 4.45
CA ILE A 25 -17.18 -14.52 5.70
C ILE A 25 -18.14 -13.64 6.53
N LEU A 26 -18.42 -14.08 7.76
CA LEU A 26 -19.25 -13.37 8.74
C LEU A 26 -18.62 -12.02 9.15
N PRO A 27 -19.43 -11.03 9.54
CA PRO A 27 -18.94 -9.71 9.92
C PRO A 27 -18.25 -9.76 11.30
N VAL A 28 -16.97 -9.42 11.34
CA VAL A 28 -16.22 -9.19 12.56
C VAL A 28 -16.57 -7.79 13.09
N GLU A 29 -17.22 -7.76 14.25
CA GLU A 29 -17.49 -6.53 15.01
C GLU A 29 -16.17 -5.89 15.43
N SER A 30 -15.82 -4.78 14.79
CA SER A 30 -14.66 -3.97 15.16
C SER A 30 -15.06 -2.88 16.14
N ALA A 31 -14.43 -2.93 17.31
CA ALA A 31 -14.61 -2.02 18.43
C ALA A 31 -14.48 -0.54 18.04
N SER A 32 -15.40 0.27 18.57
CA SER A 32 -15.43 1.72 18.44
C SER A 32 -14.29 2.39 19.24
N ILE A 33 -13.35 2.99 18.52
CA ILE A 33 -12.35 3.92 19.08
C ILE A 33 -13.03 5.29 19.24
N SER A 34 -13.24 5.73 20.49
CA SER A 34 -13.73 7.08 20.77
C SER A 34 -12.56 8.07 20.71
N TYR A 35 -12.61 9.00 19.77
CA TYR A 35 -11.75 10.18 19.77
C TYR A 35 -12.57 11.40 20.23
N SER A 36 -12.16 11.98 21.35
CA SER A 36 -12.67 13.25 21.86
C SER A 36 -12.10 14.38 21.02
N VAL A 37 -12.93 15.01 20.17
CA VAL A 37 -12.56 16.21 19.41
C VAL A 37 -12.96 17.43 20.22
N GLU A 38 -11.96 18.27 20.53
CA GLU A 38 -12.12 19.58 21.14
C GLU A 38 -13.03 20.50 20.30
N ASN A 39 -13.84 21.25 21.04
CA ASN A 39 -14.92 22.11 20.58
C ASN A 39 -14.46 23.21 19.62
N THR A 40 -14.97 23.16 18.39
CA THR A 40 -15.20 24.38 17.58
C THR A 40 -16.70 24.68 17.59
N PRO A 41 -17.14 25.95 17.76
CA PRO A 41 -18.56 26.29 17.81
C PRO A 41 -19.21 25.99 16.45
N SER A 42 -20.03 24.95 16.47
CA SER A 42 -20.86 24.48 15.38
C SER A 42 -21.90 25.53 14.96
N PRO A 43 -22.02 25.87 13.67
CA PRO A 43 -23.20 26.61 13.20
C PRO A 43 -24.42 25.71 13.38
N ALA A 44 -25.42 26.23 14.10
CA ALA A 44 -26.60 25.50 14.52
C ALA A 44 -27.24 24.65 13.40
N PRO A 45 -27.60 23.39 13.67
CA PRO A 45 -28.43 22.61 12.75
C PRO A 45 -29.86 23.15 12.87
N SER A 46 -30.25 24.01 11.94
CA SER A 46 -31.67 24.32 11.71
C SER A 46 -32.35 23.06 11.18
N CYS A 47 -32.87 22.28 12.12
CA CYS A 47 -33.99 21.39 11.89
C CYS A 47 -35.19 22.18 11.37
N LEU A 48 -36.05 21.49 10.61
CA LEU A 48 -37.40 21.86 10.16
C LEU A 48 -37.50 22.37 8.70
N SER A 49 -37.55 21.41 7.76
CA SER A 49 -38.78 21.12 7.01
C SER A 49 -38.61 19.90 6.10
N PRO A 50 -39.43 18.84 6.22
CA PRO A 50 -39.57 17.83 5.18
C PRO A 50 -40.51 18.38 4.11
N GLN A 51 -40.04 19.34 3.30
CA GLN A 51 -40.79 19.80 2.14
C GLN A 51 -40.39 19.00 0.92
N SER A 52 -41.23 18.00 0.63
CA SER A 52 -41.28 17.18 -0.57
C SER A 52 -40.01 16.37 -0.88
N ALA A 53 -40.15 15.05 -0.82
CA ALA A 53 -39.39 14.17 -1.68
C ALA A 53 -39.66 14.62 -3.13
N ALA A 54 -38.84 15.55 -3.64
CA ALA A 54 -38.82 15.86 -5.05
C ALA A 54 -38.39 14.56 -5.73
N GLU A 55 -39.36 13.81 -6.23
CA GLU A 55 -39.15 12.65 -7.09
C GLU A 55 -38.08 13.05 -8.11
N LYS A 56 -36.89 12.47 -7.98
CA LYS A 56 -35.79 12.72 -8.91
C LYS A 56 -36.23 12.15 -10.25
N LYS A 57 -36.95 12.95 -11.05
CA LYS A 57 -37.38 12.59 -12.40
C LYS A 57 -36.13 12.18 -13.18
N THR A 58 -35.99 10.89 -13.41
CA THR A 58 -34.89 10.34 -14.20
C THR A 58 -35.00 10.98 -15.58
N ARG A 59 -33.97 11.73 -16.00
CA ARG A 59 -33.95 12.31 -17.34
C ARG A 59 -34.00 11.16 -18.35
N CYS A 60 -35.10 11.04 -19.07
CA CYS A 60 -35.23 10.08 -20.15
C CYS A 60 -34.31 10.53 -21.29
N TYR A 61 -33.22 9.80 -21.51
CA TYR A 61 -32.33 10.07 -22.62
C TYR A 61 -33.01 9.66 -23.91
N LYS A 62 -33.38 10.65 -24.74
CA LYS A 62 -33.85 10.39 -26.10
C LYS A 62 -32.63 10.22 -27.01
N LEU A 63 -32.57 9.07 -27.67
CA LEU A 63 -31.57 8.82 -28.69
C LEU A 63 -31.81 9.77 -29.87
N LYS A 64 -30.77 10.49 -30.31
CA LYS A 64 -30.86 11.37 -31.47
C LYS A 64 -31.18 10.59 -32.74
N ARG A 65 -31.99 11.17 -33.63
CA ARG A 65 -32.29 10.60 -34.96
C ARG A 65 -31.02 10.52 -35.80
N ASP A 66 -31.01 9.61 -36.78
CA ASP A 66 -29.80 9.30 -37.54
C ASP A 66 -29.32 10.49 -38.40
N GLU A 67 -30.24 11.29 -38.94
CA GLU A 67 -29.95 12.54 -39.65
C GLU A 67 -29.11 13.52 -38.81
N GLU A 68 -29.41 13.64 -37.51
CA GLU A 68 -28.66 14.51 -36.59
C GLU A 68 -27.28 13.94 -36.21
N ARG A 69 -27.07 12.64 -36.39
CA ARG A 69 -25.78 11.99 -36.11
C ARG A 69 -24.81 12.10 -37.28
N GLU A 70 -25.31 12.35 -38.47
CA GLU A 70 -24.48 12.58 -39.67
C GLU A 70 -23.96 14.01 -39.76
N ASP A 71 -24.53 14.96 -39.00
CA ASP A 71 -24.04 16.33 -38.93
C ASP A 71 -22.53 16.34 -38.56
N PRO A 72 -21.66 16.92 -39.41
CA PRO A 72 -20.22 16.97 -39.16
C PRO A 72 -19.88 17.68 -37.84
N THR A 73 -20.70 18.63 -37.41
CA THR A 73 -20.52 19.33 -36.13
C THR A 73 -20.76 18.41 -34.95
N TYR A 74 -21.81 17.58 -35.03
CA TYR A 74 -22.12 16.57 -34.03
C TYR A 74 -21.01 15.53 -33.93
N ARG A 75 -20.51 15.01 -35.06
CA ARG A 75 -19.41 14.03 -35.10
C ARG A 75 -18.14 14.57 -34.45
N LYS A 76 -17.70 15.78 -34.81
CA LYS A 76 -16.51 16.42 -34.20
C LYS A 76 -16.63 16.54 -32.68
N ASN A 77 -17.81 16.91 -32.18
CA ASN A 77 -18.03 17.02 -30.74
C ASN A 77 -18.08 15.64 -30.06
N ARG A 78 -18.64 14.64 -30.74
CA ARG A 78 -18.68 13.27 -30.25
C ARG A 78 -17.28 12.67 -30.14
N ASP A 79 -16.44 12.89 -31.15
CA ASP A 79 -15.05 12.42 -31.17
C ASP A 79 -14.24 13.07 -30.05
N LYS A 80 -14.34 14.40 -29.89
CA LYS A 80 -13.71 15.12 -28.77
C LYS A 80 -14.14 14.57 -27.41
N ASN A 81 -15.42 14.26 -27.24
CA ASN A 81 -15.93 13.69 -26.01
C ASN A 81 -15.38 12.27 -25.78
N ASN A 82 -15.34 11.43 -26.82
CA ASN A 82 -14.77 10.09 -26.75
C ASN A 82 -13.28 10.14 -26.35
N ASP A 83 -12.52 11.07 -26.92
CA ASP A 83 -11.11 11.25 -26.59
C ASP A 83 -10.89 11.77 -25.17
N ALA A 84 -11.77 12.67 -24.70
CA ALA A 84 -11.77 13.09 -23.30
C ALA A 84 -12.04 11.90 -22.36
N VAL A 85 -13.04 11.07 -22.66
CA VAL A 85 -13.38 9.88 -21.86
C VAL A 85 -12.22 8.88 -21.86
N LYS A 86 -11.57 8.63 -23.00
CA LYS A 86 -10.38 7.77 -23.09
C LYS A 86 -9.27 8.28 -22.18
N ARG A 87 -8.93 9.57 -22.27
CA ARG A 87 -7.91 10.19 -21.40
C ARG A 87 -8.27 10.08 -19.92
N THR A 88 -9.53 10.31 -19.55
CA THR A 88 -9.97 10.17 -18.15
C THR A 88 -9.86 8.74 -17.65
N ARG A 89 -10.26 7.75 -18.46
CA ARG A 89 -10.13 6.32 -18.09
C ARG A 89 -8.67 5.92 -17.94
N GLN A 90 -7.80 6.36 -18.83
CA GLN A 90 -6.38 6.09 -18.75
C GLN A 90 -5.76 6.71 -17.49
N LYS A 91 -6.02 8.00 -17.24
CA LYS A 91 -5.55 8.69 -16.02
C LYS A 91 -5.98 7.96 -14.74
N LYS A 92 -7.24 7.54 -14.67
CA LYS A 92 -7.75 6.77 -13.51
C LYS A 92 -7.03 5.44 -13.35
N LYS A 93 -6.74 4.75 -14.45
CA LYS A 93 -6.01 3.47 -14.43
C LYS A 93 -4.58 3.68 -13.90
N GLU A 94 -3.90 4.72 -14.39
CA GLU A 94 -2.54 5.08 -13.95
C GLU A 94 -2.52 5.46 -12.46
N GLU A 95 -3.50 6.26 -11.99
CA GLU A 95 -3.64 6.62 -10.57
C GLU A 95 -3.89 5.38 -9.68
N GLU A 96 -4.72 4.44 -10.12
CA GLU A 96 -4.99 3.19 -9.39
C GLU A 96 -3.77 2.27 -9.35
N GLU A 97 -3.01 2.20 -10.43
CA GLU A 97 -1.77 1.43 -10.51
C GLU A 97 -0.68 2.03 -9.63
N GLU A 98 -0.53 3.36 -9.62
CA GLU A 98 0.42 4.06 -8.74
C GLU A 98 0.05 3.86 -7.27
N ALA A 99 -1.23 3.94 -6.92
CA ALA A 99 -1.69 3.69 -5.55
C ALA A 99 -1.36 2.27 -5.09
N LYS A 100 -1.61 1.26 -5.94
CA LYS A 100 -1.24 -0.14 -5.64
C LYS A 100 0.26 -0.32 -5.50
N ARG A 101 1.06 0.38 -6.30
CA ARG A 101 2.53 0.33 -6.19
C ARG A 101 3.00 0.89 -4.86
N LYS A 102 2.49 2.06 -4.45
CA LYS A 102 2.82 2.66 -3.14
C LYS A 102 2.43 1.76 -1.98
N GLU A 103 1.25 1.16 -2.03
CA GLU A 103 0.81 0.22 -1.00
C GLU A 103 1.73 -1.01 -0.90
N LYS A 104 2.23 -1.51 -2.03
CA LYS A 104 3.19 -2.61 -2.07
C LYS A 104 4.54 -2.22 -1.49
N GLU A 105 5.05 -1.04 -1.84
CA GLU A 105 6.31 -0.49 -1.31
C GLU A 105 6.23 -0.30 0.22
N GLU A 106 5.11 0.24 0.74
CA GLU A 106 4.88 0.40 2.18
C GLU A 106 4.84 -0.95 2.91
N LYS A 107 4.18 -1.97 2.34
CA LYS A 107 4.15 -3.32 2.89
C LYS A 107 5.53 -3.96 2.91
N GLU A 108 6.31 -3.82 1.85
CA GLU A 108 7.68 -4.34 1.77
C GLU A 108 8.59 -3.66 2.81
N LEU A 109 8.47 -2.34 2.98
CA LEU A 109 9.19 -1.60 4.00
C LEU A 109 8.81 -2.06 5.42
N LEU A 110 7.52 -2.28 5.69
CA LEU A 110 7.05 -2.78 6.98
C LEU A 110 7.60 -4.18 7.29
N ILE A 111 7.61 -5.08 6.31
CA ILE A 111 8.18 -6.43 6.47
C ILE A 111 9.69 -6.33 6.76
N SER A 112 10.42 -5.52 6.00
CA SER A 112 11.86 -5.31 6.19
C SER A 112 12.19 -4.74 7.58
N THR A 113 11.41 -3.76 8.05
CA THR A 113 11.59 -3.19 9.39
C THR A 113 11.27 -4.20 10.49
N MET A 114 10.22 -5.01 10.35
CA MET A 114 9.94 -6.09 11.29
C MET A 114 11.06 -7.13 11.36
N GLN A 115 11.61 -7.54 10.22
CA GLN A 115 12.74 -8.48 10.17
C GLN A 115 13.96 -7.94 10.91
N LYS A 116 14.33 -6.67 10.66
CA LYS A 116 15.43 -6.02 11.38
C LYS A 116 15.20 -5.95 12.90
N LEU A 117 13.97 -5.68 13.34
CA LEU A 117 13.61 -5.68 14.76
C LEU A 117 13.74 -7.07 15.39
N MET A 118 13.33 -8.12 14.67
CA MET A 118 13.48 -9.50 15.12
C MET A 118 14.96 -9.88 15.25
N GLU A 119 15.79 -9.56 14.25
CA GLU A 119 17.24 -9.78 14.29
C GLU A 119 17.86 -9.05 15.49
N MET A 120 17.51 -7.77 15.70
CA MET A 120 17.97 -7.00 16.86
C MET A 120 17.59 -7.66 18.20
N HIS A 121 16.37 -8.18 18.30
CA HIS A 121 15.91 -8.87 19.50
C HIS A 121 16.66 -10.18 19.73
N GLU A 122 16.94 -10.95 18.68
CA GLU A 122 17.79 -12.14 18.76
C GLU A 122 19.20 -11.81 19.25
N TRP A 123 19.83 -10.78 18.69
CA TRP A 123 21.13 -10.28 19.16
C TRP A 123 21.09 -9.81 20.60
N SER A 124 20.03 -9.11 21.01
CA SER A 124 19.84 -8.68 22.40
C SER A 124 19.78 -9.87 23.37
N ASN A 125 19.07 -10.94 22.99
CA ASN A 125 19.02 -12.18 23.77
C ASN A 125 20.38 -12.88 23.87
N ILE A 126 21.14 -12.92 22.78
CA ILE A 126 22.50 -13.47 22.77
C ILE A 126 23.38 -12.67 23.73
N VAL A 127 23.38 -11.34 23.63
CA VAL A 127 24.14 -10.46 24.52
C VAL A 127 23.75 -10.67 25.98
N ALA A 128 22.45 -10.75 26.28
CA ALA A 128 21.95 -11.03 27.63
C ALA A 128 22.43 -12.39 28.17
N GLN A 129 22.47 -13.43 27.33
CA GLN A 129 23.03 -14.72 27.72
C GLN A 129 24.53 -14.63 28.06
N PHE A 130 25.32 -13.94 27.24
CA PHE A 130 26.75 -13.75 27.53
C PHE A 130 26.99 -12.96 28.81
N GLN A 131 26.19 -11.91 29.06
CA GLN A 131 26.23 -11.14 30.31
C GLN A 131 25.88 -12.00 31.52
N SER A 132 24.83 -12.83 31.43
CA SER A 132 24.40 -13.72 32.53
C SER A 132 25.48 -14.75 32.93
N ARG A 133 26.37 -15.12 32.00
CA ARG A 133 27.49 -16.02 32.23
C ARG A 133 28.74 -15.32 32.77
N GLY A 134 28.68 -14.00 33.00
CA GLY A 134 29.81 -13.19 33.46
C GLY A 134 30.94 -13.05 32.44
N GLN A 135 30.70 -13.37 31.16
CA GLN A 135 31.71 -13.27 30.10
C GLN A 135 31.80 -11.87 29.49
N PHE A 136 30.83 -11.00 29.79
CA PHE A 136 30.76 -9.64 29.24
C PHE A 136 30.27 -8.66 30.32
N LEU A 137 31.03 -7.60 30.58
CA LEU A 137 30.65 -6.53 31.49
C LEU A 137 29.98 -5.40 30.69
N PRO A 138 28.86 -4.82 31.16
CA PRO A 138 28.21 -3.70 30.50
C PRO A 138 29.19 -2.52 30.33
N PRO A 139 29.08 -1.75 29.24
CA PRO A 139 30.00 -0.63 28.94
C PRO A 139 30.01 0.47 30.01
N ASN A 140 28.96 0.57 30.83
CA ASN A 140 28.86 1.54 31.93
C ASN A 140 29.22 0.97 33.31
N CYS A 141 29.63 -0.30 33.38
CA CYS A 141 30.23 -0.85 34.59
C CYS A 141 31.72 -0.54 34.54
N SER A 142 32.16 0.47 35.29
CA SER A 142 33.58 0.64 35.57
C SER A 142 34.11 -0.67 36.15
N LEU A 143 34.98 -1.32 35.38
CA LEU A 143 35.64 -2.54 35.83
C LEU A 143 36.33 -2.24 37.17
N PRO A 144 36.19 -3.11 38.18
CA PRO A 144 36.98 -2.98 39.39
C PRO A 144 38.47 -2.87 39.01
N PRO A 145 39.24 -2.00 39.68
CA PRO A 145 40.68 -1.87 39.41
C PRO A 145 41.33 -3.26 39.51
N GLY A 146 41.75 -3.83 38.37
CA GLY A 146 42.32 -5.17 38.29
C GLY A 146 41.67 -6.13 37.29
N PHE A 147 40.49 -5.82 36.75
CA PHE A 147 39.96 -6.54 35.59
C PHE A 147 40.58 -5.98 34.31
N GLY A 148 41.29 -6.84 33.58
CA GLY A 148 42.18 -6.47 32.48
C GLY A 148 41.53 -5.67 31.37
N VAL A 149 42.36 -4.85 30.71
CA VAL A 149 42.06 -4.09 29.50
C VAL A 149 41.33 -5.00 28.51
N MET A 150 40.21 -4.51 27.96
CA MET A 150 39.47 -5.21 26.90
C MET A 150 40.45 -5.56 25.77
N ASN A 151 40.50 -6.83 25.37
CA ASN A 151 41.49 -7.23 24.36
C ASN A 151 41.14 -6.61 23.00
N GLU A 152 42.14 -6.47 22.14
CA GLU A 152 41.98 -5.80 20.84
C GLU A 152 40.84 -6.41 20.00
N ALA A 153 40.66 -7.74 20.05
CA ALA A 153 39.60 -8.42 19.34
C ALA A 153 38.19 -8.08 19.87
N GLN A 154 38.04 -7.93 21.18
CA GLN A 154 36.80 -7.51 21.83
C GLN A 154 36.47 -6.05 21.49
N THR A 155 37.46 -5.17 21.46
CA THR A 155 37.30 -3.78 21.05
C THR A 155 36.83 -3.67 19.60
N ILE A 156 37.48 -4.40 18.68
CA ILE A 156 37.10 -4.45 17.26
C ILE A 156 35.66 -4.96 17.09
N LEU A 157 35.28 -6.01 17.82
CA LEU A 157 33.93 -6.56 17.76
C LEU A 157 32.90 -5.52 18.21
N TYR A 158 33.21 -4.80 19.29
CA TYR A 158 32.32 -3.80 19.87
C TYR A 158 32.15 -2.57 18.97
N GLU A 159 33.24 -2.04 18.43
CA GLU A 159 33.21 -0.96 17.43
C GLU A 159 32.44 -1.39 16.17
N GLY A 160 32.61 -2.63 15.72
CA GLY A 160 31.85 -3.19 14.60
C GLY A 160 30.34 -3.19 14.84
N MET A 161 29.90 -3.57 16.04
CA MET A 161 28.47 -3.52 16.40
C MET A 161 27.94 -2.08 16.47
N GLN A 162 28.70 -1.14 17.06
CA GLN A 162 28.29 0.26 17.13
C GLN A 162 28.14 0.88 15.75
N ASN A 163 29.14 0.69 14.87
CA ASN A 163 29.10 1.22 13.50
C ASN A 163 27.93 0.64 12.70
N ASN A 164 27.59 -0.63 12.92
CA ASN A 164 26.45 -1.26 12.25
C ASN A 164 25.12 -0.69 12.76
N LEU A 165 24.98 -0.48 14.08
CA LEU A 165 23.81 0.16 14.68
C LEU A 165 23.64 1.61 14.22
N GLU A 166 24.70 2.39 14.19
CA GLU A 166 24.67 3.78 13.71
C GLU A 166 24.32 3.85 12.22
N GLY A 167 24.93 3.00 11.39
CA GLY A 167 24.60 2.91 9.97
C GLY A 167 23.16 2.45 9.70
N LEU A 168 22.57 1.67 10.61
CA LEU A 168 21.17 1.24 10.53
C LEU A 168 20.23 2.38 10.95
N PHE A 169 20.60 3.14 11.99
CA PHE A 169 19.87 4.33 12.43
C PHE A 169 19.83 5.41 11.34
N VAL A 170 20.95 5.67 10.67
CA VAL A 170 21.05 6.65 9.57
C VAL A 170 20.19 6.23 8.36
N ARG A 171 20.15 4.94 8.03
CA ARG A 171 19.30 4.44 6.93
C ARG A 171 17.81 4.59 7.24
N LEU A 172 17.42 4.25 8.47
CA LEU A 172 16.04 4.43 8.93
C LEU A 172 15.63 5.92 8.98
N SER A 173 16.52 6.81 9.43
CA SER A 173 16.23 8.26 9.46
C SER A 173 16.13 8.88 8.07
N ASN A 174 16.79 8.29 7.07
CA ASN A 174 16.78 8.76 5.69
C ASN A 174 15.72 8.09 4.82
N GLY A 175 14.90 7.18 5.37
CA GLY A 175 13.88 6.46 4.61
C GLY A 175 14.42 5.53 3.52
N GLN A 176 15.63 4.99 3.71
CA GLN A 176 16.31 4.05 2.81
C GLN A 176 16.26 2.59 3.30
#